data_AF-A0A1V5MQN5-F1
#
_entry.id   AF-A0A1V5MQN5-F1
#
_cell.length_a   1.000
_cell.length_b   1.000
_cell.length_c   1.000
_cell.angle_alpha   90.00
_cell.angle_beta   90.00
_cell.angle_gamma   90.00
#
_symmetry.space_group_name_H-M   'P 1'
#
loop_
_entity.id
_entity.type
_entity.pdbx_description
1 polymer ?
#
loop_
_entity_poly.entity_id
_entity_poly.type
_entity_poly.pdbx_seq_one_letter_code
_entity_poly.pdbx_strand_id
1 'polypeptide(L)'
;MAGKIVVLEPSYLDLDTFDFKGFTAALCEPDAPDIPPVDFEVPLRYTDFLYFSHPDNIPPFPVMGYNPVIENITISYNGQTSTGNWLFDTGAQSSFISTEQAFRLGLVDADGEPIVPPDFTLPVGGIGGSTEAPGYRIDSLAIDTLQGFKLIYGHPSLLVGDIGIIDEQTGEPIILDGVFGSNFLDMSFTLEFDMADSPYSHIVIDTVRGVLGFDLKDIFTPPAHCGDPNHPYPAGDINRDCSVNQADAAILAEFWLASGCDPNYACHQADLNGDEYVNLLDLVLLQQYWQQSSWPPQCGDPGYPWLPGDLNRDCRVEQTDVLSMLDEWLSDDCDLLNWNCAGCDLNKDGTVNLVDFAILTQEWLTCTHPAGC
;
A
#
# COMPACT_ATOMS: atom_id res chain seq x y z
N MET A 1 9.63 11.13 3.69
CA MET A 1 9.50 9.66 3.88
C MET A 1 10.06 8.90 2.69
N ALA A 2 10.04 9.46 1.49
CA ALA A 2 10.64 8.86 0.30
C ALA A 2 12.03 8.27 0.54
N GLY A 3 12.24 7.06 0.00
CA GLY A 3 13.46 6.29 0.18
C GLY A 3 13.59 5.60 1.55
N LYS A 4 12.54 5.61 2.38
CA LYS A 4 12.51 4.97 3.69
C LYS A 4 11.34 3.99 3.80
N ILE A 5 11.41 3.14 4.82
CA ILE A 5 10.32 2.28 5.22
C ILE A 5 9.72 2.86 6.51
N VAL A 6 8.39 2.95 6.58
CA VAL A 6 7.68 3.40 7.77
C VAL A 6 6.99 2.20 8.39
N VAL A 7 7.35 1.88 9.64
CA VAL A 7 6.67 0.84 10.42
C VAL A 7 5.70 1.52 11.36
N LEU A 8 4.41 1.23 11.21
CA LEU A 8 3.35 1.70 12.08
C LEU A 8 2.97 0.58 13.05
N GLU A 9 2.89 0.91 14.33
CA GLU A 9 2.36 0.01 15.35
C GLU A 9 0.98 0.54 15.80
N PRO A 10 -0.10 -0.22 15.55
CA PRO A 10 -1.42 0.10 16.07
C PRO A 10 -1.44 0.29 17.59
N SER A 11 -2.27 1.22 18.04
CA SER A 11 -2.64 1.36 19.43
C SER A 11 -3.31 0.09 19.94
N TYR A 12 -3.11 -0.23 21.22
CA TYR A 12 -3.92 -1.22 21.92
C TYR A 12 -4.28 -0.73 23.32
N LEU A 13 -5.38 -1.24 23.85
CA LEU A 13 -5.77 -1.09 25.24
C LEU A 13 -5.98 -2.47 25.86
N ASP A 14 -5.09 -2.86 26.77
CA ASP A 14 -5.28 -4.05 27.59
C ASP A 14 -6.24 -3.71 28.75
N LEU A 15 -7.45 -4.24 28.69
CA LEU A 15 -8.50 -3.97 29.68
C LEU A 15 -8.26 -4.66 31.03
N ASP A 16 -7.42 -5.71 31.07
CA ASP A 16 -7.11 -6.42 32.32
C ASP A 16 -6.01 -5.70 33.10
N THR A 17 -5.05 -5.10 32.40
CA THR A 17 -3.92 -4.38 33.00
C THR A 17 -4.08 -2.86 33.00
N PHE A 18 -5.04 -2.33 32.24
CA PHE A 18 -5.19 -0.91 31.91
C PHE A 18 -3.93 -0.30 31.27
N ASP A 19 -3.15 -1.12 30.57
CA ASP A 19 -2.01 -0.68 29.79
C ASP A 19 -2.46 -0.17 28.42
N PHE A 20 -1.98 1.01 28.05
CA PHE A 20 -2.29 1.66 26.78
C PHE A 20 -0.99 1.94 26.04
N LYS A 21 -0.87 1.38 24.84
CA LYS A 21 0.13 1.77 23.86
C LYS A 21 -0.57 2.60 22.80
N GLY A 22 -0.08 3.82 22.56
CA GLY A 22 -0.59 4.66 21.49
C GLY A 22 0.02 4.30 20.14
N PHE A 23 -0.62 4.75 19.07
CA PHE A 23 -0.17 4.60 17.70
C PHE A 23 1.25 5.15 17.54
N THR A 24 2.18 4.32 17.08
CA THR A 24 3.57 4.73 16.87
C THR A 24 3.96 4.59 15.40
N ALA A 25 4.97 5.36 15.00
CA ALA A 25 5.60 5.26 13.69
C ALA A 25 7.11 5.28 13.87
N ALA A 26 7.81 4.33 13.25
CA ALA A 26 9.25 4.25 13.17
C ALA A 26 9.71 4.40 11.71
N LEU A 27 10.83 5.11 11.51
CA LEU A 27 11.47 5.22 10.20
C LEU A 27 12.66 4.27 10.15
N CYS A 28 12.67 3.41 9.15
CA CYS A 28 13.69 2.41 8.90
C CYS A 28 14.41 2.69 7.58
N GLU A 29 15.70 2.33 7.51
CA GLU A 29 16.38 2.20 6.22
C GLU A 29 15.82 1.00 5.46
N PRO A 30 15.87 1.00 4.11
CA PRO A 30 15.66 -0.22 3.34
C PRO A 30 16.54 -1.36 3.89
N ASP A 31 15.98 -2.57 3.92
CA ASP A 31 16.66 -3.79 4.37
C ASP A 31 17.10 -3.80 5.85
N ALA A 32 16.61 -2.86 6.66
CA ALA A 32 16.85 -2.89 8.09
C ALA A 32 16.27 -4.17 8.72
N PRO A 33 17.04 -4.90 9.57
CA PRO A 33 16.62 -6.19 10.11
C PRO A 33 15.39 -6.10 11.01
N ASP A 34 15.12 -4.90 11.53
CA ASP A 34 14.05 -4.59 12.47
C ASP A 34 12.69 -4.38 11.78
N ILE A 35 12.64 -4.38 10.44
CA ILE A 35 11.37 -4.27 9.70
C ILE A 35 10.58 -5.57 9.92
N PRO A 36 9.37 -5.50 10.50
CA PRO A 36 8.57 -6.69 10.73
C PRO A 36 8.16 -7.32 9.40
N PRO A 37 8.07 -8.66 9.33
CA PRO A 37 7.46 -9.33 8.18
C PRO A 37 5.99 -8.92 8.07
N VAL A 38 5.43 -9.06 6.86
CA VAL A 38 4.02 -8.79 6.57
C VAL A 38 3.39 -10.03 5.95
N ASP A 39 2.11 -10.26 6.21
CA ASP A 39 1.36 -11.39 5.64
C ASP A 39 0.92 -11.11 4.19
N PHE A 40 0.64 -9.84 3.88
CA PHE A 40 0.24 -9.43 2.55
C PHE A 40 0.56 -7.96 2.26
N GLU A 41 0.55 -7.62 0.98
CA GLU A 41 0.92 -6.30 0.47
C GLU A 41 -0.16 -5.77 -0.48
N VAL A 42 -0.37 -4.45 -0.43
CA VAL A 42 -1.25 -3.69 -1.34
C VAL A 42 -0.37 -2.71 -2.12
N PRO A 43 -0.50 -2.61 -3.46
CA PRO A 43 0.25 -1.62 -4.23
C PRO A 43 -0.19 -0.20 -3.85
N LEU A 44 0.78 0.71 -3.75
CA LEU A 44 0.54 2.14 -3.60
C LEU A 44 0.95 2.87 -4.87
N ARG A 45 0.07 3.74 -5.36
CA ARG A 45 0.46 4.80 -6.29
C ARG A 45 0.77 6.07 -5.52
N TYR A 46 1.76 6.84 -5.95
CA TYR A 46 2.05 8.14 -5.34
C TYR A 46 1.59 9.21 -6.29
N THR A 47 0.71 10.09 -5.82
CA THR A 47 0.06 11.11 -6.64
C THR A 47 0.34 12.49 -6.08
N ASP A 48 0.63 13.44 -6.97
CA ASP A 48 0.79 14.83 -6.57
C ASP A 48 -0.57 15.51 -6.38
N PHE A 49 -0.83 15.93 -5.15
CA PHE A 49 -1.94 16.82 -4.82
C PHE A 49 -1.45 18.21 -4.39
N LEU A 50 -0.14 18.49 -4.52
CA LEU A 50 0.54 19.67 -4.01
C LEU A 50 0.63 20.80 -5.03
N TYR A 51 -0.52 21.30 -5.42
CA TYR A 51 -0.64 22.51 -6.21
C TYR A 51 -0.74 23.72 -5.27
N PHE A 52 0.39 24.31 -4.88
CA PHE A 52 0.45 25.38 -3.86
C PHE A 52 0.39 26.83 -4.39
N SER A 53 0.44 27.03 -5.70
CA SER A 53 0.40 28.36 -6.29
C SER A 53 -1.03 28.94 -6.37
N HIS A 54 -2.06 28.10 -6.33
CA HIS A 54 -3.46 28.54 -6.30
C HIS A 54 -3.86 29.05 -4.90
N PRO A 55 -4.44 30.26 -4.76
CA PRO A 55 -4.76 30.86 -3.45
C PRO A 55 -5.83 30.12 -2.65
N ASP A 56 -6.67 29.31 -3.31
CA ASP A 56 -7.71 28.50 -2.66
C ASP A 56 -7.19 27.12 -2.21
N ASN A 57 -6.00 26.71 -2.66
CA ASN A 57 -5.37 25.50 -2.15
C ASN A 57 -4.72 25.85 -0.81
N ILE A 58 -5.37 25.46 0.29
CA ILE A 58 -4.85 25.69 1.64
C ILE A 58 -3.95 24.51 2.01
N PRO A 59 -2.61 24.67 2.03
CA PRO A 59 -1.71 23.54 2.25
C PRO A 59 -1.87 22.97 3.67
N PRO A 60 -1.98 21.64 3.81
CA PRO A 60 -1.64 20.98 5.05
C PRO A 60 -0.14 21.11 5.30
N PHE A 61 0.22 21.53 6.51
CA PHE A 61 1.60 21.54 6.94
C PHE A 61 1.84 20.45 7.99
N PRO A 62 2.89 19.62 7.82
CA PRO A 62 3.79 19.53 6.67
C PRO A 62 3.29 18.53 5.61
N VAL A 63 3.15 18.94 4.34
CA VAL A 63 3.18 18.01 3.21
C VAL A 63 4.37 18.40 2.32
N MET A 64 5.30 17.46 2.11
CA MET A 64 6.58 17.70 1.41
C MET A 64 6.81 16.72 0.25
N GLY A 65 5.77 16.10 -0.31
CA GLY A 65 5.89 15.18 -1.44
C GLY A 65 4.58 14.49 -1.80
N TYR A 66 4.63 13.63 -2.81
CA TYR A 66 3.46 12.93 -3.35
C TYR A 66 2.81 12.08 -2.27
N ASN A 67 1.49 11.96 -2.35
CA ASN A 67 0.69 11.23 -1.38
C ASN A 67 0.43 9.79 -1.84
N PRO A 68 0.48 8.81 -0.93
CA PRO A 68 0.13 7.43 -1.25
C PRO A 68 -1.38 7.30 -1.51
N VAL A 69 -1.73 6.56 -2.55
CA VAL A 69 -3.09 6.28 -3.01
C VAL A 69 -3.21 4.77 -3.17
N ILE A 70 -4.27 4.21 -2.58
CA ILE A 70 -4.67 2.82 -2.80
C ILE A 70 -5.65 2.82 -3.96
N GLU A 71 -5.29 2.10 -5.02
CA GLU A 71 -6.11 2.06 -6.23
C GLU A 71 -7.19 0.98 -6.17
N ASN A 72 -8.24 1.17 -6.95
CA ASN A 72 -9.28 0.18 -7.20
C ASN A 72 -10.03 -0.33 -5.94
N ILE A 73 -10.14 0.50 -4.90
CA ILE A 73 -10.96 0.16 -3.73
C ILE A 73 -12.41 0.03 -4.17
N THR A 74 -13.03 -1.11 -3.87
CA THR A 74 -14.41 -1.40 -4.21
C THR A 74 -15.29 -1.42 -2.98
N ILE A 75 -16.29 -0.55 -2.94
CA ILE A 75 -17.30 -0.47 -1.88
C ILE A 75 -18.65 -0.99 -2.36
N SER A 76 -19.42 -1.59 -1.45
CA SER A 76 -20.77 -2.08 -1.77
C SER A 76 -21.82 -1.71 -0.73
N TYR A 77 -23.03 -1.44 -1.19
CA TYR A 77 -24.21 -1.18 -0.36
C TYR A 77 -25.49 -1.58 -1.09
N ASN A 78 -26.30 -2.44 -0.47
CA ASN A 78 -27.59 -2.91 -0.97
C ASN A 78 -27.56 -3.42 -2.42
N GLY A 79 -26.50 -4.17 -2.76
CA GLY A 79 -26.26 -4.73 -4.09
C GLY A 79 -25.73 -3.75 -5.13
N GLN A 80 -25.54 -2.47 -4.78
CA GLN A 80 -24.81 -1.51 -5.60
C GLN A 80 -23.33 -1.52 -5.25
N THR A 81 -22.48 -1.16 -6.21
CA THR A 81 -21.04 -1.09 -6.04
C THR A 81 -20.47 0.18 -6.65
N SER A 82 -19.42 0.71 -6.03
CA SER A 82 -18.58 1.77 -6.61
C SER A 82 -17.12 1.38 -6.42
N THR A 83 -16.28 1.75 -7.40
CA THR A 83 -14.83 1.55 -7.33
C THR A 83 -14.15 2.90 -7.53
N GLY A 84 -13.07 3.16 -6.80
CA GLY A 84 -12.25 4.34 -7.00
C GLY A 84 -10.91 4.29 -6.25
N ASN A 85 -10.14 5.36 -6.40
CA ASN A 85 -8.77 5.46 -5.90
C ASN A 85 -8.73 6.34 -4.65
N TRP A 86 -8.33 5.78 -3.52
CA TRP A 86 -8.45 6.49 -2.24
C TRP A 86 -7.10 6.93 -1.72
N LEU A 87 -7.04 8.18 -1.27
CA LEU A 87 -5.88 8.70 -0.56
C LEU A 87 -5.66 7.88 0.72
N PHE A 88 -4.46 7.35 0.92
CA PHE A 88 -4.07 6.74 2.18
C PHE A 88 -3.59 7.82 3.14
N ASP A 89 -4.36 8.08 4.19
CA ASP A 89 -4.13 9.19 5.12
C ASP A 89 -4.16 8.73 6.58
N THR A 90 -2.98 8.51 7.16
CA THR A 90 -2.83 8.19 8.58
C THR A 90 -3.24 9.33 9.51
N GLY A 91 -3.36 10.57 9.00
CA GLY A 91 -3.84 11.75 9.72
C GLY A 91 -5.37 11.87 9.76
N ALA A 92 -6.08 11.20 8.85
CA ALA A 92 -7.54 11.17 8.83
C ALA A 92 -8.05 10.14 9.86
N GLN A 93 -8.71 10.61 10.92
CA GLN A 93 -9.28 9.76 11.97
C GLN A 93 -10.45 8.90 11.51
N SER A 94 -11.05 9.24 10.37
CA SER A 94 -12.18 8.52 9.78
C SER A 94 -12.00 8.47 8.27
N SER A 95 -12.58 7.46 7.66
CA SER A 95 -12.53 7.26 6.21
C SER A 95 -13.71 7.94 5.53
N PHE A 96 -13.46 8.43 4.32
CA PHE A 96 -14.41 9.22 3.54
C PHE A 96 -14.65 8.60 2.17
N ILE A 97 -15.85 8.83 1.64
CA ILE A 97 -16.16 8.66 0.23
C ILE A 97 -16.72 9.97 -0.33
N SER A 98 -16.42 10.23 -1.60
CA SER A 98 -16.99 11.38 -2.28
C SER A 98 -18.51 11.28 -2.39
N THR A 99 -19.15 12.43 -2.59
CA THR A 99 -20.58 12.52 -2.91
C THR A 99 -20.92 11.69 -4.14
N GLU A 100 -20.03 11.64 -5.13
CA GLU A 100 -20.22 10.84 -6.34
C GLU A 100 -20.24 9.33 -6.05
N GLN A 101 -19.32 8.83 -5.23
CA GLN A 101 -19.34 7.41 -4.83
C GLN A 101 -20.57 7.08 -4.00
N ALA A 102 -20.96 7.96 -3.07
CA ALA A 102 -22.16 7.81 -2.26
C ALA A 102 -23.44 7.80 -3.13
N PHE A 103 -23.49 8.62 -4.18
CA PHE A 103 -24.58 8.64 -5.16
C PHE A 103 -24.67 7.31 -5.93
N ARG A 104 -23.53 6.76 -6.39
CA ARG A 104 -23.48 5.45 -7.06
C ARG A 104 -23.97 4.30 -6.17
N LEU A 105 -23.73 4.41 -4.86
CA LEU A 105 -24.25 3.48 -3.86
C LEU A 105 -25.73 3.70 -3.50
N GLY A 106 -26.34 4.81 -3.92
CA GLY A 106 -27.72 5.16 -3.59
C GLY A 106 -27.90 5.64 -2.14
N LEU A 107 -26.87 6.23 -1.54
CA LEU A 107 -26.93 6.82 -0.19
C LEU A 107 -27.42 8.27 -0.22
N VAL A 108 -27.00 9.02 -1.24
CA VAL A 108 -27.32 10.44 -1.46
C VAL A 108 -27.91 10.65 -2.86
N ASP A 109 -28.52 11.81 -3.09
CA ASP A 109 -28.91 12.26 -4.43
C ASP A 109 -27.75 12.97 -5.18
N ALA A 110 -28.05 13.53 -6.36
CA ALA A 110 -27.04 14.16 -7.21
C ALA A 110 -26.49 15.48 -6.63
N ASP A 111 -27.19 16.08 -5.66
CA ASP A 111 -26.75 17.29 -4.95
C ASP A 111 -26.01 16.95 -3.64
N GLY A 112 -25.88 15.66 -3.32
CA GLY A 112 -25.25 15.14 -2.11
C GLY A 112 -26.14 15.09 -0.88
N GLU A 113 -27.44 15.32 -1.05
CA GLU A 113 -28.40 15.24 0.04
C GLU A 113 -28.75 13.78 0.37
N PRO A 114 -28.75 13.37 1.65
CA PRO A 114 -29.12 12.01 2.05
C PRO A 114 -30.50 11.56 1.55
N ILE A 115 -30.54 10.47 0.78
CA ILE A 115 -31.79 9.77 0.41
C ILE A 115 -32.03 8.54 1.28
N VAL A 116 -30.99 8.05 1.94
CA VAL A 116 -31.04 7.10 3.04
C VAL A 116 -30.71 7.85 4.33
N PRO A 117 -31.43 7.63 5.46
CA PRO A 117 -31.06 8.22 6.73
C PRO A 117 -29.62 7.83 7.12
N PRO A 118 -28.73 8.80 7.43
CA PRO A 118 -27.39 8.49 7.93
C PRO A 118 -27.46 7.68 9.23
N ASP A 119 -26.56 6.72 9.39
CA ASP A 119 -26.43 5.93 10.62
C ASP A 119 -25.85 6.78 11.76
N PHE A 120 -25.01 7.75 11.42
CA PHE A 120 -24.40 8.70 12.35
C PHE A 120 -24.06 10.02 11.63
N THR A 121 -23.73 11.05 12.40
CA THR A 121 -23.19 12.31 11.90
C THR A 121 -22.01 12.70 12.76
N LEU A 122 -20.92 13.16 12.14
CA LEU A 122 -19.72 13.58 12.86
C LEU A 122 -19.30 14.99 12.44
N PRO A 123 -18.93 15.86 13.40
CA PRO A 123 -18.21 17.08 13.09
C PRO A 123 -16.82 16.69 12.60
N VAL A 124 -16.57 16.93 11.33
CA VAL A 124 -15.26 16.77 10.70
C VAL A 124 -14.59 18.13 10.73
N GLY A 125 -13.35 18.17 11.23
CA GLY A 125 -12.52 19.37 11.27
C GLY A 125 -11.32 19.21 10.36
N GLY A 126 -11.02 20.26 9.60
CA GLY A 126 -9.82 20.36 8.79
C GLY A 126 -9.30 21.80 8.76
N ILE A 127 -8.38 22.07 7.85
CA ILE A 127 -7.75 23.39 7.74
C ILE A 127 -8.74 24.45 7.25
N GLY A 128 -9.73 24.03 6.45
CA GLY A 128 -10.81 24.89 5.95
C GLY A 128 -11.93 25.16 6.97
N GLY A 129 -11.85 24.65 8.20
CA GLY A 129 -12.89 24.77 9.22
C GLY A 129 -13.51 23.43 9.59
N SER A 130 -14.72 23.45 10.15
CA SER A 130 -15.45 22.21 10.51
C SER A 130 -16.84 22.20 9.89
N THR A 131 -17.26 21.00 9.48
CA THR A 131 -18.59 20.71 8.94
C THR A 131 -19.13 19.42 9.52
N GLU A 132 -20.45 19.27 9.60
CA GLU A 132 -21.07 17.99 9.90
C GLU A 132 -21.08 17.14 8.64
N ALA A 133 -20.57 15.91 8.74
CA ALA A 133 -20.59 14.94 7.64
C ALA A 133 -21.53 13.77 8.00
N PRO A 134 -22.44 13.38 7.10
CA PRO A 134 -23.26 12.19 7.28
C PRO A 134 -22.42 10.92 7.15
N GLY A 135 -22.62 9.97 8.05
CA GLY A 135 -21.94 8.71 8.11
C GLY A 135 -22.86 7.52 7.87
N TYR A 136 -22.35 6.52 7.16
CA TYR A 136 -23.08 5.32 6.80
C TYR A 136 -22.26 4.09 7.11
N ARG A 137 -22.93 3.04 7.53
CA ARG A 137 -22.38 1.70 7.61
C ARG A 137 -22.77 0.95 6.34
N ILE A 138 -21.80 0.74 5.46
CA ILE A 138 -22.05 0.07 4.17
C ILE A 138 -21.95 -1.46 4.32
N ASP A 139 -22.08 -2.24 3.25
CA ASP A 139 -22.01 -3.71 3.34
C ASP A 139 -20.55 -4.19 3.39
N SER A 140 -19.70 -3.68 2.50
CA SER A 140 -18.30 -4.07 2.44
C SER A 140 -17.41 -3.02 1.77
N LEU A 141 -16.13 -3.04 2.13
CA LEU A 141 -15.03 -2.42 1.38
C LEU A 141 -14.02 -3.51 1.06
N ALA A 142 -13.55 -3.58 -0.19
CA ALA A 142 -12.60 -4.57 -0.67
C ALA A 142 -11.39 -3.91 -1.34
N ILE A 143 -10.19 -4.42 -1.03
CA ILE A 143 -8.90 -4.00 -1.58
C ILE A 143 -8.21 -5.23 -2.17
N ASP A 144 -7.65 -5.10 -3.37
CA ASP A 144 -6.86 -6.16 -3.99
C ASP A 144 -5.44 -6.21 -3.39
N THR A 145 -4.94 -7.41 -3.11
CA THR A 145 -3.57 -7.64 -2.62
C THR A 145 -2.68 -8.19 -3.74
N LEU A 146 -1.37 -8.00 -3.61
CA LEU A 146 -0.37 -8.54 -4.55
C LEU A 146 -0.35 -10.08 -4.56
N GLN A 147 -0.78 -10.70 -3.46
CA GLN A 147 -0.90 -12.14 -3.28
C GLN A 147 -2.17 -12.73 -3.95
N GLY A 148 -2.96 -11.91 -4.65
CA GLY A 148 -4.09 -12.36 -5.47
C GLY A 148 -5.39 -12.63 -4.69
N PHE A 149 -5.44 -12.28 -3.40
CA PHE A 149 -6.67 -12.29 -2.62
C PHE A 149 -7.15 -10.87 -2.31
N LYS A 150 -8.35 -10.74 -1.75
CA LYS A 150 -8.92 -9.45 -1.37
C LYS A 150 -8.91 -9.28 0.15
N LEU A 151 -8.44 -8.14 0.63
CA LEU A 151 -8.71 -7.67 1.99
C LEU A 151 -10.12 -7.10 2.02
N ILE A 152 -10.99 -7.64 2.88
CA ILE A 152 -12.41 -7.26 2.96
C ILE A 152 -12.72 -6.74 4.36
N TYR A 153 -13.10 -5.48 4.45
CA TYR A 153 -13.70 -4.90 5.64
C TYR A 153 -15.22 -5.10 5.58
N GLY A 154 -15.74 -5.86 6.55
CA GLY A 154 -17.17 -6.13 6.69
C GLY A 154 -17.88 -5.03 7.46
N HIS A 155 -18.96 -4.52 6.89
CA HIS A 155 -19.76 -3.43 7.45
C HIS A 155 -18.97 -2.21 7.94
N PRO A 156 -18.09 -1.62 7.10
CA PRO A 156 -17.28 -0.49 7.50
C PRO A 156 -18.13 0.79 7.62
N SER A 157 -17.70 1.67 8.51
CA SER A 157 -18.27 3.00 8.70
C SER A 157 -17.50 4.01 7.85
N LEU A 158 -18.21 4.76 7.01
CA LEU A 158 -17.66 5.76 6.11
C LEU A 158 -18.44 7.07 6.22
N LEU A 159 -17.73 8.19 6.20
CA LEU A 159 -18.33 9.52 6.07
C LEU A 159 -18.49 9.87 4.59
N VAL A 160 -19.54 10.61 4.26
CA VAL A 160 -19.72 11.19 2.92
C VAL A 160 -19.34 12.66 2.97
N GLY A 161 -18.43 13.04 2.08
CA GLY A 161 -18.01 14.42 1.93
C GLY A 161 -16.95 14.56 0.85
N ASP A 162 -17.03 15.65 0.09
CA ASP A 162 -16.06 15.94 -0.95
C ASP A 162 -14.83 16.60 -0.36
N ILE A 163 -13.68 15.95 -0.57
CA ILE A 163 -12.36 16.52 -0.30
C ILE A 163 -11.76 16.84 -1.65
N GLY A 164 -11.54 18.13 -1.90
CA GLY A 164 -11.09 18.61 -3.20
C GLY A 164 -9.93 19.58 -3.12
N ILE A 165 -9.18 19.62 -4.21
CA ILE A 165 -8.16 20.62 -4.51
C ILE A 165 -8.47 21.26 -5.86
N ILE A 166 -7.91 22.43 -6.14
CA ILE A 166 -7.95 23.01 -7.49
C ILE A 166 -6.72 22.54 -8.26
N ASP A 167 -6.94 21.95 -9.43
CA ASP A 167 -5.90 21.69 -10.42
C ASP A 167 -5.36 23.02 -10.95
N GLU A 168 -4.07 23.26 -10.84
CA GLU A 168 -3.45 24.51 -11.30
C GLU A 168 -3.29 24.61 -12.81
N GLN A 169 -3.19 23.48 -13.51
CA GLN A 169 -3.05 23.46 -14.96
C GLN A 169 -4.40 23.77 -15.63
N THR A 170 -5.47 23.17 -15.10
CA THR A 170 -6.81 23.29 -15.70
C THR A 170 -7.69 24.34 -15.03
N GLY A 171 -7.45 24.64 -13.75
CA GLY A 171 -8.30 25.51 -12.92
C GLY A 171 -9.58 24.82 -12.42
N GLU A 172 -9.76 23.52 -12.70
CA GLU A 172 -10.94 22.75 -12.32
C GLU A 172 -10.72 22.04 -10.97
N PRO A 173 -11.80 21.77 -10.21
CA PRO A 173 -11.69 21.02 -8.96
C PRO A 173 -11.38 19.53 -9.24
N ILE A 174 -10.37 19.00 -8.55
CA ILE A 174 -10.14 17.57 -8.41
C ILE A 174 -10.78 17.15 -7.09
N ILE A 175 -11.74 16.23 -7.14
CA ILE A 175 -12.36 15.63 -5.96
C ILE A 175 -11.77 14.25 -5.75
N LEU A 176 -11.29 13.98 -4.54
CA LEU A 176 -10.84 12.65 -4.16
C LEU A 176 -12.03 11.69 -4.10
N ASP A 177 -11.87 10.53 -4.72
CA ASP A 177 -12.84 9.43 -4.68
C ASP A 177 -13.15 8.96 -3.24
N GLY A 178 -12.12 8.97 -2.39
CA GLY A 178 -12.23 8.67 -0.97
C GLY A 178 -10.91 8.85 -0.23
N VAL A 179 -10.98 8.67 1.08
CA VAL A 179 -9.82 8.68 1.99
C VAL A 179 -9.86 7.41 2.82
N PHE A 180 -8.77 6.64 2.75
CA PHE A 180 -8.52 5.48 3.60
C PHE A 180 -7.80 5.96 4.87
N GLY A 181 -8.59 6.17 5.92
CA GLY A 181 -8.16 6.75 7.20
C GLY A 181 -7.71 5.73 8.24
N SER A 182 -7.25 6.25 9.38
CA SER A 182 -6.72 5.44 10.47
C SER A 182 -7.74 4.57 11.18
N ASN A 183 -9.05 4.82 11.01
CA ASN A 183 -10.10 3.94 11.55
C ASN A 183 -10.06 2.51 10.99
N PHE A 184 -9.35 2.27 9.88
CA PHE A 184 -9.09 0.92 9.35
C PHE A 184 -7.74 0.34 9.76
N LEU A 185 -6.86 1.15 10.36
CA LEU A 185 -5.48 0.81 10.67
C LEU A 185 -5.24 0.64 12.18
N ASP A 186 -5.93 1.46 12.96
CA ASP A 186 -5.74 1.61 14.40
C ASP A 186 -7.00 1.19 15.17
N MET A 187 -6.87 1.10 16.49
CA MET A 187 -8.00 0.97 17.40
C MET A 187 -9.01 2.09 17.14
N SER A 188 -10.27 1.71 16.96
CA SER A 188 -11.37 2.63 16.66
C SER A 188 -12.51 2.52 17.67
N PHE A 189 -13.33 3.57 17.75
CA PHE A 189 -14.42 3.70 18.69
C PHE A 189 -15.69 4.12 17.95
N THR A 190 -16.84 3.57 18.34
CA THR A 190 -18.14 4.13 17.96
C THR A 190 -18.45 5.37 18.80
N LEU A 191 -19.50 6.11 18.42
CA LEU A 191 -20.02 7.23 19.20
C LEU A 191 -20.57 6.78 20.57
N GLU A 192 -20.95 5.51 20.68
CA GLU A 192 -21.37 4.86 21.92
C GLU A 192 -20.19 4.34 22.75
N PHE A 193 -18.95 4.60 22.32
CA PHE A 193 -17.70 4.10 22.91
C PHE A 193 -17.53 2.57 22.83
N ASP A 194 -18.17 1.91 21.87
CA ASP A 194 -17.81 0.53 21.55
C ASP A 194 -16.45 0.53 20.87
N MET A 195 -15.53 -0.25 21.41
CA MET A 195 -14.14 -0.30 20.96
C MET A 195 -13.93 -1.48 20.03
N ALA A 196 -13.22 -1.24 18.94
CA ALA A 196 -12.65 -2.28 18.09
C ALA A 196 -11.13 -2.12 18.08
N ASP A 197 -10.44 -3.19 18.43
CA ASP A 197 -8.99 -3.26 18.31
C ASP A 197 -8.57 -3.36 16.84
N SER A 198 -7.37 -2.89 16.50
CA SER A 198 -6.83 -3.05 15.14
C SER A 198 -6.68 -4.54 14.81
N PRO A 199 -6.98 -4.98 13.58
CA PRO A 199 -6.71 -6.36 13.19
C PRO A 199 -5.22 -6.64 12.94
N TYR A 200 -4.37 -5.61 12.97
CA TYR A 200 -2.96 -5.68 12.61
C TYR A 200 -2.05 -5.60 13.84
N SER A 201 -0.95 -6.35 13.80
CA SER A 201 0.19 -6.24 14.72
C SER A 201 1.12 -5.11 14.27
N HIS A 202 1.38 -5.04 12.96
CA HIS A 202 2.20 -4.01 12.33
C HIS A 202 1.64 -3.65 10.95
N ILE A 203 1.89 -2.42 10.50
CA ILE A 203 1.64 -1.98 9.13
C ILE A 203 2.95 -1.39 8.60
N VAL A 204 3.36 -1.76 7.40
CA VAL A 204 4.64 -1.35 6.81
C VAL A 204 4.37 -0.56 5.53
N ILE A 205 4.76 0.71 5.51
CA ILE A 205 4.76 1.53 4.30
C ILE A 205 6.16 1.49 3.72
N ASP A 206 6.37 0.70 2.68
CA ASP A 206 7.62 0.68 1.94
C ASP A 206 7.55 1.71 0.81
N THR A 207 8.20 2.86 0.98
CA THR A 207 8.18 3.93 -0.05
C THR A 207 9.16 3.69 -1.20
N VAL A 208 10.02 2.67 -1.11
CA VAL A 208 10.98 2.31 -2.16
C VAL A 208 10.32 1.36 -3.17
N ARG A 209 9.62 0.35 -2.65
CA ARG A 209 8.81 -0.58 -3.47
C ARG A 209 7.41 -0.04 -3.74
N GLY A 210 6.95 0.87 -2.89
CA GLY A 210 5.62 1.45 -2.85
C GLY A 210 4.52 0.44 -2.68
N VAL A 211 4.59 -0.20 -1.54
CA VAL A 211 3.62 -1.16 -1.09
C VAL A 211 3.23 -0.83 0.34
N LEU A 212 1.98 -1.13 0.66
CA LEU A 212 1.45 -1.12 2.01
C LEU A 212 1.31 -2.56 2.48
N GLY A 213 2.23 -2.97 3.34
CA GLY A 213 2.25 -4.30 3.95
C GLY A 213 1.46 -4.34 5.26
N PHE A 214 0.79 -5.46 5.51
CA PHE A 214 0.00 -5.70 6.72
C PHE A 214 0.44 -7.00 7.40
N ASP A 215 0.75 -6.92 8.69
CA ASP A 215 0.98 -8.06 9.59
C ASP A 215 -0.26 -8.23 10.47
N LEU A 216 -1.02 -9.31 10.26
CA LEU A 216 -2.25 -9.60 11.00
C LEU A 216 -1.93 -10.07 12.42
N LYS A 217 -2.84 -9.80 13.34
CA LYS A 217 -2.82 -10.46 14.64
C LYS A 217 -3.07 -11.97 14.47
N ASP A 218 -2.38 -12.77 15.29
CA ASP A 218 -2.47 -14.25 15.33
C ASP A 218 -3.91 -14.81 15.48
N ILE A 219 -4.87 -13.98 15.92
CA ILE A 219 -6.28 -14.35 16.01
C ILE A 219 -6.95 -14.50 14.64
N PHE A 220 -6.35 -13.92 13.60
CA PHE A 220 -6.74 -14.10 12.21
C PHE A 220 -5.89 -15.19 11.59
N THR A 221 -6.54 -16.01 10.76
CA THR A 221 -5.81 -16.91 9.87
C THR A 221 -5.93 -16.30 8.48
N PRO A 222 -4.88 -15.65 7.95
CA PRO A 222 -4.88 -15.21 6.56
C PRO A 222 -5.22 -16.39 5.64
N PRO A 223 -5.69 -16.13 4.42
CA PRO A 223 -5.68 -17.14 3.37
C PRO A 223 -4.30 -17.81 3.34
N ALA A 224 -4.27 -19.07 2.89
CA ALA A 224 -2.99 -19.73 2.68
C ALA A 224 -2.10 -18.78 1.86
N HIS A 225 -0.90 -18.53 2.36
CA HIS A 225 0.07 -17.63 1.77
C HIS A 225 1.47 -18.17 2.09
N CYS A 226 2.43 -17.71 1.32
CA CYS A 226 3.80 -18.08 1.55
C CYS A 226 4.33 -17.56 2.88
N GLY A 227 5.16 -18.35 3.56
CA GLY A 227 5.66 -18.03 4.89
C GLY A 227 4.76 -18.52 6.02
N ASP A 228 3.54 -18.96 5.71
CA ASP A 228 2.63 -19.54 6.70
C ASP A 228 3.16 -20.90 7.24
N PRO A 229 2.71 -21.37 8.41
CA PRO A 229 3.20 -22.62 9.01
C PRO A 229 3.03 -23.89 8.14
N ASN A 230 2.10 -23.89 7.19
CA ASN A 230 1.86 -24.97 6.23
C ASN A 230 2.63 -24.77 4.91
N HIS A 231 3.08 -23.55 4.63
CA HIS A 231 3.82 -23.14 3.43
C HIS A 231 5.07 -22.31 3.80
N PRO A 232 6.00 -22.87 4.61
CA PRO A 232 7.14 -22.12 5.10
C PRO A 232 8.06 -21.67 3.96
N TYR A 233 8.80 -20.58 4.18
CA TYR A 233 9.87 -20.16 3.27
C TYR A 233 10.87 -21.31 3.07
N PRO A 234 11.33 -21.57 1.84
CA PRO A 234 12.44 -22.48 1.61
C PRO A 234 13.67 -22.04 2.42
N ALA A 235 14.50 -22.98 2.89
CA ALA A 235 15.63 -22.65 3.76
C ALA A 235 16.76 -21.83 3.08
N GLY A 236 16.67 -21.54 1.78
CA GLY A 236 17.57 -20.63 1.06
C GLY A 236 16.90 -19.33 0.62
N ASP A 237 15.64 -19.11 1.00
CA ASP A 237 14.87 -17.92 0.66
C ASP A 237 15.17 -16.84 1.71
N ILE A 238 16.16 -16.02 1.38
CA ILE A 238 16.73 -14.98 2.23
C ILE A 238 15.82 -13.76 2.22
N ASN A 239 15.30 -13.36 1.06
CA ASN A 239 14.42 -12.19 0.93
C ASN A 239 12.95 -12.49 1.26
N ARG A 240 12.60 -13.76 1.50
CA ARG A 240 11.25 -14.23 1.84
C ARG A 240 10.23 -13.95 0.73
N ASP A 241 10.66 -14.10 -0.52
CA ASP A 241 9.81 -13.98 -1.71
C ASP A 241 9.24 -15.31 -2.20
N CYS A 242 9.37 -16.37 -1.39
CA CYS A 242 8.87 -17.72 -1.64
C CYS A 242 9.69 -18.53 -2.63
N SER A 243 10.78 -17.98 -3.14
CA SER A 243 11.54 -18.55 -4.24
C SER A 243 13.03 -18.36 -4.03
N VAL A 244 13.79 -19.45 -3.94
CA VAL A 244 15.26 -19.31 -3.85
C VAL A 244 15.84 -18.99 -5.22
N ASN A 245 16.29 -17.76 -5.43
CA ASN A 245 16.70 -17.27 -6.73
C ASN A 245 17.85 -16.24 -6.68
N GLN A 246 18.05 -15.49 -7.77
CA GLN A 246 19.12 -14.52 -7.89
C GLN A 246 19.01 -13.36 -6.89
N ALA A 247 17.79 -13.00 -6.48
CA ALA A 247 17.56 -12.01 -5.43
C ALA A 247 18.21 -12.45 -4.11
N ASP A 248 18.02 -13.70 -3.68
CA ASP A 248 18.67 -14.25 -2.49
C ASP A 248 20.18 -14.30 -2.63
N ALA A 249 20.67 -14.72 -3.80
CA ALA A 249 22.10 -14.73 -4.07
C ALA A 249 22.72 -13.33 -4.00
N ALA A 250 21.97 -12.28 -4.39
CA ALA A 250 22.42 -10.91 -4.28
C ALA A 250 22.54 -10.48 -2.81
N ILE A 251 21.57 -10.81 -1.96
CA ILE A 251 21.63 -10.52 -0.52
C ILE A 251 22.78 -11.30 0.14
N LEU A 252 22.94 -12.59 -0.19
CA LEU A 252 24.07 -13.38 0.33
C LEU A 252 25.42 -12.80 -0.10
N ALA A 253 25.52 -12.28 -1.33
CA ALA A 253 26.72 -11.63 -1.83
C ALA A 253 26.99 -10.27 -1.15
N GLU A 254 25.95 -9.52 -0.81
CA GLU A 254 26.04 -8.26 -0.06
C GLU A 254 26.68 -8.48 1.32
N PHE A 255 26.28 -9.54 2.00
CA PHE A 255 26.81 -9.89 3.32
C PHE A 255 28.01 -10.84 3.28
N TRP A 256 28.63 -11.07 2.12
CA TRP A 256 29.72 -12.06 1.98
C TRP A 256 30.89 -11.77 2.93
N LEU A 257 31.31 -12.79 3.70
CA LEU A 257 32.32 -12.72 4.76
C LEU A 257 31.94 -11.85 5.96
N ALA A 258 30.66 -11.49 6.12
CA ALA A 258 30.16 -10.92 7.36
C ALA A 258 30.29 -11.93 8.51
N SER A 259 30.41 -11.41 9.73
CA SER A 259 30.59 -12.19 10.95
C SER A 259 29.81 -11.55 12.10
N GLY A 260 29.39 -12.35 13.08
CA GLY A 260 28.55 -11.89 14.18
C GLY A 260 27.11 -11.67 13.73
N CYS A 261 26.62 -12.51 12.80
CA CYS A 261 25.27 -12.44 12.25
C CYS A 261 24.22 -12.98 13.22
N ASP A 262 24.13 -12.40 14.41
CA ASP A 262 23.06 -12.70 15.36
C ASP A 262 21.73 -12.07 14.93
N PRO A 263 20.57 -12.49 15.48
CA PRO A 263 19.24 -12.01 15.07
C PRO A 263 19.04 -10.48 15.08
N ASN A 264 19.91 -9.69 15.72
CA ASN A 264 19.85 -8.23 15.75
C ASN A 264 20.72 -7.56 14.65
N TYR A 265 21.37 -8.34 13.79
CA TYR A 265 22.22 -7.84 12.72
C TYR A 265 21.66 -8.17 11.34
N ALA A 266 21.81 -7.23 10.40
CA ALA A 266 21.27 -7.32 9.04
C ALA A 266 21.69 -8.60 8.29
N CYS A 267 22.90 -9.11 8.55
CA CYS A 267 23.41 -10.32 7.90
C CYS A 267 22.82 -11.64 8.40
N HIS A 268 22.00 -11.65 9.46
CA HIS A 268 21.41 -12.87 10.03
C HIS A 268 20.62 -13.70 9.00
N GLN A 269 19.93 -13.03 8.07
CA GLN A 269 19.14 -13.73 7.05
C GLN A 269 20.02 -14.44 6.02
N ALA A 270 21.24 -13.95 5.79
CA ALA A 270 22.22 -14.55 4.88
C ALA A 270 23.09 -15.64 5.53
N ASP A 271 23.08 -15.74 6.87
CA ASP A 271 23.68 -16.82 7.65
C ASP A 271 22.72 -18.00 7.73
N LEU A 272 22.66 -18.77 6.64
CA LEU A 272 21.70 -19.86 6.45
C LEU A 272 21.98 -21.06 7.36
N ASN A 273 23.23 -21.23 7.80
CA ASN A 273 23.61 -22.34 8.67
C ASN A 273 23.57 -21.99 10.17
N GLY A 274 23.43 -20.70 10.51
CA GLY A 274 23.37 -20.18 11.88
C GLY A 274 24.68 -20.26 12.64
N ASP A 275 25.83 -20.22 11.95
CA ASP A 275 27.17 -20.28 12.55
C ASP A 275 27.77 -18.90 12.87
N GLU A 276 26.99 -17.84 12.66
CA GLU A 276 27.29 -16.42 12.80
C GLU A 276 28.21 -15.86 11.71
N TYR A 277 28.50 -16.60 10.62
CA TYR A 277 29.35 -16.14 9.51
C TYR A 277 28.73 -16.41 8.14
N VAL A 278 28.55 -15.38 7.32
CA VAL A 278 28.15 -15.56 5.91
C VAL A 278 29.36 -15.98 5.08
N ASN A 279 29.40 -17.24 4.67
CA ASN A 279 30.54 -17.82 4.00
C ASN A 279 30.15 -18.91 2.97
N LEU A 280 31.13 -19.73 2.59
CA LEU A 280 30.93 -20.80 1.61
C LEU A 280 29.87 -21.82 2.05
N LEU A 281 29.69 -22.04 3.36
CA LEU A 281 28.69 -22.95 3.89
C LEU A 281 27.27 -22.44 3.59
N ASP A 282 27.02 -21.15 3.70
CA ASP A 282 25.73 -20.53 3.36
C ASP A 282 25.49 -20.56 1.86
N LEU A 283 26.51 -20.27 1.05
CA LEU A 283 26.39 -20.41 -0.40
C LEU A 283 26.03 -21.85 -0.81
N VAL A 284 26.57 -22.86 -0.11
CA VAL A 284 26.22 -24.26 -0.34
C VAL A 284 24.76 -24.55 0.03
N LEU A 285 24.25 -23.97 1.13
CA LEU A 285 22.84 -24.10 1.50
C LEU A 285 21.94 -23.40 0.48
N LEU A 286 22.26 -22.15 0.11
CA LEU A 286 21.54 -21.41 -0.93
C LEU A 286 21.47 -22.23 -2.23
N GLN A 287 22.61 -22.79 -2.67
CA GLN A 287 22.67 -23.62 -3.87
C GLN A 287 21.86 -24.91 -3.75
N GLN A 288 21.80 -25.52 -2.56
CA GLN A 288 20.99 -26.73 -2.30
C GLN A 288 19.49 -26.46 -2.49
N TYR A 289 19.04 -25.26 -2.14
CA TYR A 289 17.64 -24.84 -2.28
C TYR A 289 17.36 -24.05 -3.57
N TRP A 290 18.34 -23.86 -4.45
CA TRP A 290 18.20 -23.08 -5.68
C TRP A 290 16.98 -23.48 -6.52
N GLN A 291 16.18 -22.49 -6.94
CA GLN A 291 14.92 -22.62 -7.68
C GLN A 291 13.82 -23.40 -6.93
N GLN A 292 13.98 -23.68 -5.64
CA GLN A 292 12.86 -24.18 -4.84
C GLN A 292 11.89 -23.04 -4.56
N SER A 293 10.61 -23.37 -4.67
CA SER A 293 9.52 -22.50 -4.27
C SER A 293 8.51 -23.29 -3.46
N SER A 294 8.02 -22.70 -2.37
CA SER A 294 7.00 -23.30 -1.49
C SER A 294 5.58 -22.80 -1.79
N TRP A 295 5.43 -21.87 -2.73
CA TRP A 295 4.17 -21.22 -3.05
C TRP A 295 3.92 -21.25 -4.57
N PRO A 296 2.66 -21.34 -5.02
CA PRO A 296 2.36 -21.13 -6.44
C PRO A 296 2.88 -19.75 -6.85
N PRO A 297 3.55 -19.64 -8.00
CA PRO A 297 4.08 -18.34 -8.40
C PRO A 297 2.96 -17.31 -8.46
N GLN A 298 3.25 -16.10 -8.03
CA GLN A 298 2.40 -14.92 -8.11
C GLN A 298 3.00 -13.91 -9.10
N CYS A 299 2.19 -12.91 -9.41
CA CYS A 299 2.64 -11.78 -10.16
C CYS A 299 3.55 -10.88 -9.32
N GLY A 300 4.65 -10.42 -9.92
CA GLY A 300 5.71 -9.72 -9.21
C GLY A 300 6.83 -10.65 -8.74
N ASP A 301 6.63 -11.97 -8.76
CA ASP A 301 7.69 -12.94 -8.46
C ASP A 301 8.84 -12.83 -9.47
N PRO A 302 10.09 -13.19 -9.11
CA PRO A 302 11.22 -13.14 -10.05
C PRO A 302 11.04 -13.98 -11.33
N GLY A 303 10.21 -15.03 -11.29
CA GLY A 303 9.83 -15.82 -12.47
C GLY A 303 8.69 -15.21 -13.30
N TYR A 304 7.95 -14.26 -12.73
CA TYR A 304 6.76 -13.62 -13.28
C TYR A 304 6.75 -12.13 -12.88
N PRO A 305 7.80 -11.36 -13.24
CA PRO A 305 8.01 -10.03 -12.69
C PRO A 305 6.96 -9.05 -13.20
N TRP A 306 6.74 -7.97 -12.45
CA TRP A 306 6.12 -6.77 -13.02
C TRP A 306 7.05 -6.25 -14.12
N LEU A 307 6.50 -6.15 -15.33
CA LEU A 307 7.25 -5.58 -16.44
C LEU A 307 7.43 -4.09 -16.17
N PRO A 308 8.51 -3.45 -16.67
CA PRO A 308 8.69 -2.02 -16.49
C PRO A 308 7.47 -1.19 -16.93
N GLY A 309 6.74 -1.65 -17.96
CA GLY A 309 5.52 -0.99 -18.44
C GLY A 309 4.23 -1.33 -17.70
N ASP A 310 4.26 -2.25 -16.73
CA ASP A 310 3.10 -2.63 -15.88
C ASP A 310 3.07 -1.68 -14.68
N LEU A 311 2.55 -0.47 -14.92
CA LEU A 311 2.59 0.65 -13.99
C LEU A 311 1.57 0.47 -12.85
N ASN A 312 0.45 -0.20 -13.12
CA ASN A 312 -0.58 -0.48 -12.11
C ASN A 312 -0.38 -1.83 -11.40
N ARG A 313 0.62 -2.62 -11.82
CA ARG A 313 1.02 -3.91 -11.24
C ARG A 313 -0.07 -4.98 -11.29
N ASP A 314 -0.88 -4.96 -12.35
CA ASP A 314 -1.93 -5.94 -12.60
C ASP A 314 -1.48 -7.12 -13.49
N CYS A 315 -0.17 -7.22 -13.74
CA CYS A 315 0.51 -8.28 -14.49
C CYS A 315 0.28 -8.20 -15.99
N ARG A 316 -0.26 -7.09 -16.47
CA ARG A 316 -0.52 -6.82 -17.87
C ARG A 316 0.09 -5.47 -18.21
N VAL A 317 0.53 -5.34 -19.44
CA VAL A 317 0.92 -4.04 -20.00
C VAL A 317 -0.12 -3.69 -21.04
N GLU A 318 -1.09 -2.86 -20.68
CA GLU A 318 -2.23 -2.53 -21.52
C GLU A 318 -2.68 -1.07 -21.38
N GLN A 319 -3.91 -0.78 -21.81
CA GLN A 319 -4.39 0.60 -21.90
C GLN A 319 -4.41 1.31 -20.54
N THR A 320 -4.62 0.57 -19.46
CA THR A 320 -4.58 1.07 -18.09
C THR A 320 -3.23 1.69 -17.74
N ASP A 321 -2.12 1.07 -18.14
CA ASP A 321 -0.78 1.62 -17.91
C ASP A 321 -0.51 2.88 -18.72
N VAL A 322 -1.01 2.94 -19.95
CA VAL A 322 -0.90 4.16 -20.76
C VAL A 322 -1.66 5.31 -20.09
N LEU A 323 -2.82 5.03 -19.48
CA LEU A 323 -3.56 6.05 -18.74
C LEU A 323 -2.77 6.55 -17.54
N SER A 324 -2.12 5.65 -16.78
CA SER A 324 -1.23 6.05 -15.67
C SER A 324 -0.07 6.93 -16.15
N MET A 325 0.57 6.58 -17.28
CA MET A 325 1.66 7.40 -17.84
C MET A 325 1.20 8.77 -18.35
N LEU A 326 -0.05 8.90 -18.80
CA LEU A 326 -0.57 10.16 -19.30
C LEU A 326 -0.72 11.21 -18.19
N ASP A 327 -0.96 10.78 -16.94
CA ASP A 327 -1.04 11.68 -15.79
C ASP A 327 0.30 12.40 -15.53
N GLU A 328 1.41 11.80 -15.94
CA GLU A 328 2.78 12.29 -15.73
C GLU A 328 3.46 12.70 -17.04
N TRP A 329 2.71 12.80 -18.14
CA TRP A 329 3.30 13.01 -19.46
C TRP A 329 3.99 14.37 -19.57
N LEU A 330 5.28 14.36 -19.94
CA LEU A 330 6.16 15.52 -20.02
C LEU A 330 6.55 16.14 -18.66
N SER A 331 6.33 15.45 -17.54
CA SER A 331 6.94 15.82 -16.25
C SER A 331 8.48 15.87 -16.40
N ASP A 332 9.13 16.86 -15.79
CA ASP A 332 10.58 17.12 -15.91
C ASP A 332 11.33 17.27 -14.58
N ASP A 333 10.68 16.90 -13.49
CA ASP A 333 11.16 16.93 -12.12
C ASP A 333 11.03 15.55 -11.42
N CYS A 334 11.14 14.47 -12.19
CA CYS A 334 11.06 13.11 -11.67
C CYS A 334 12.28 12.78 -10.79
N ASP A 335 12.04 12.39 -9.55
CA ASP A 335 13.07 12.00 -8.60
C ASP A 335 12.54 10.98 -7.57
N LEU A 336 13.39 10.57 -6.63
CA LEU A 336 12.96 9.59 -5.62
C LEU A 336 11.79 10.10 -4.73
N LEU A 337 11.62 11.41 -4.56
CA LEU A 337 10.59 12.00 -3.70
C LEU A 337 9.19 11.87 -4.28
N ASN A 338 9.06 11.89 -5.60
CA ASN A 338 7.82 11.63 -6.33
C ASN A 338 7.77 10.23 -6.96
N TRP A 339 8.68 9.35 -6.54
CA TRP A 339 8.86 8.01 -7.10
C TRP A 339 9.00 8.04 -8.63
N ASN A 340 9.92 8.87 -9.12
CA ASN A 340 10.23 9.03 -10.53
C ASN A 340 8.93 9.26 -11.32
N CYS A 341 8.14 10.24 -10.88
CA CYS A 341 6.82 10.58 -11.41
C CYS A 341 5.86 9.38 -11.39
N ALA A 342 5.51 8.92 -10.19
CA ALA A 342 4.59 7.79 -9.96
C ALA A 342 5.01 6.47 -10.66
N GLY A 343 6.31 6.30 -10.92
CA GLY A 343 6.89 5.18 -11.64
C GLY A 343 6.92 5.34 -13.16
N CYS A 344 6.49 6.48 -13.70
CA CYS A 344 6.37 6.70 -15.14
C CYS A 344 7.69 7.09 -15.83
N ASP A 345 8.67 7.62 -15.10
CA ASP A 345 10.04 7.81 -15.59
C ASP A 345 10.79 6.47 -15.50
N LEU A 346 10.57 5.65 -16.53
CA LEU A 346 11.01 4.26 -16.60
C LEU A 346 12.52 4.14 -16.82
N ASN A 347 13.13 5.12 -17.50
CA ASN A 347 14.56 5.14 -17.73
C ASN A 347 15.34 5.87 -16.60
N LYS A 348 14.64 6.55 -15.69
CA LYS A 348 15.15 7.32 -14.55
C LYS A 348 16.06 8.47 -14.97
N ASP A 349 15.73 9.15 -16.07
CA ASP A 349 16.47 10.31 -16.59
C ASP A 349 15.97 11.65 -16.03
N GLY A 350 14.94 11.61 -15.20
CA GLY A 350 14.31 12.77 -14.56
C GLY A 350 13.12 13.32 -15.34
N THR A 351 12.73 12.70 -16.45
CA THR A 351 11.62 13.19 -17.29
C THR A 351 10.75 12.05 -17.80
N VAL A 352 9.45 12.26 -17.94
CA VAL A 352 8.54 11.31 -18.61
C VAL A 352 8.33 11.75 -20.05
N ASN A 353 8.86 10.98 -21.00
CA ASN A 353 8.79 11.36 -22.41
C ASN A 353 8.62 10.14 -23.35
N LEU A 354 8.83 10.36 -24.65
CA LEU A 354 8.70 9.30 -25.67
C LEU A 354 9.67 8.12 -25.47
N VAL A 355 10.77 8.31 -24.75
CA VAL A 355 11.68 7.23 -24.39
C VAL A 355 11.01 6.28 -23.39
N ASP A 356 10.34 6.80 -22.37
CA ASP A 356 9.61 6.01 -21.38
C ASP A 356 8.41 5.32 -22.02
N PHE A 357 7.64 6.02 -22.86
CA PHE A 357 6.57 5.40 -23.63
C PHE A 357 7.09 4.27 -24.54
N ALA A 358 8.29 4.42 -25.10
CA ALA A 358 8.94 3.37 -25.87
C ALA A 358 9.39 2.17 -25.00
N ILE A 359 9.67 2.36 -23.72
CA ILE A 359 9.94 1.27 -22.77
C ILE A 359 8.63 0.55 -22.42
N LEU A 360 7.58 1.29 -22.07
CA LEU A 360 6.26 0.72 -21.77
C LEU A 360 5.76 -0.14 -22.95
N THR A 361 5.82 0.40 -24.16
CA THR A 361 5.29 -0.30 -25.35
C THR A 361 6.15 -1.45 -25.87
N GLN A 362 7.37 -1.65 -25.36
CA GLN A 362 8.18 -2.84 -25.69
C GLN A 362 7.48 -4.14 -25.27
N GLU A 363 6.71 -4.08 -24.20
CA GLU A 363 5.98 -5.21 -23.63
C GLU A 363 4.46 -5.10 -23.84
N TRP A 364 4.01 -4.32 -24.83
CA TRP A 364 2.58 -4.06 -25.07
C TRP A 364 1.75 -5.35 -25.25
N LEU A 365 0.65 -5.45 -24.52
CA LEU A 365 -0.25 -6.62 -24.42
C LEU A 365 0.46 -7.90 -23.97
N THR A 366 1.58 -7.76 -23.27
CA THR A 366 2.25 -8.86 -22.59
C THR A 366 1.60 -9.06 -21.23
N CYS A 367 1.58 -10.32 -20.82
CA CYS A 367 1.08 -10.74 -19.53
C CYS A 367 2.12 -11.63 -18.86
N THR A 368 2.40 -11.33 -17.60
CA THR A 368 3.28 -12.13 -16.73
C THR A 368 2.51 -12.91 -15.68
N HIS A 369 1.18 -12.91 -15.70
CA HIS A 369 0.42 -13.65 -14.69
C HIS A 369 0.70 -15.19 -14.77
N PRO A 370 1.06 -15.85 -13.65
CA PRO A 370 1.41 -17.28 -13.62
C PRO A 370 0.31 -18.24 -14.07
N ALA A 371 -0.96 -17.89 -13.81
CA ALA A 371 -2.11 -18.67 -14.27
C ALA A 371 -2.47 -18.42 -15.74
N GLY A 372 -1.70 -17.57 -16.43
CA GLY A 372 -2.01 -17.07 -17.75
C GLY A 372 -3.05 -15.94 -17.74
N CYS A 373 -3.19 -15.36 -18.92
CA CYS A 373 -4.18 -14.37 -19.30
C CYS A 373 -5.05 -14.94 -20.45
#